data_AF-A0AAD0L6H1-F1
#
_entry.id   AF-A0AAD0L6H1-F1
#
_cell.length_a   1.000
_cell.length_b   1.000
_cell.length_c   1.000
_cell.angle_alpha   90.00
_cell.angle_beta   90.00
_cell.angle_gamma   90.00
#
_symmetry.space_group_name_H-M   'P 1'
#
loop_
_entity.id
_entity.type
_entity.pdbx_description
1 polymer ?
#
loop_
_entity_poly.entity_id
_entity_poly.type
_entity_poly.pdbx_seq_one_letter_code
_entity_poly.pdbx_strand_id
1 'polypeptide(L)' 'MESKKGTAAMLEWRERFVGTGIASERDYEQALVCAEQLEQAGAINVGEWIELVKLANAALVRVR' A
#
# COMPACT_ATOMS: atom_id res chain seq x y z
N MET A 1 -21.50 -3.28 -7.30
CA MET A 1 -20.96 -2.06 -6.65
C MET A 1 -19.66 -2.45 -5.95
N GLU A 2 -18.55 -2.59 -6.69
CA GLU A 2 -17.28 -3.08 -6.11
C GLU A 2 -16.12 -2.09 -6.28
N SER A 3 -16.17 -1.21 -7.27
CA SER A 3 -15.10 -0.25 -7.55
C SER A 3 -14.89 0.83 -6.48
N LYS A 4 -15.92 1.16 -5.67
CA LYS A 4 -15.81 2.23 -4.67
C LYS A 4 -15.07 1.80 -3.39
N LYS A 5 -15.04 0.50 -3.07
CA LYS A 5 -14.38 -0.01 -1.87
C LYS A 5 -12.87 -0.10 -2.04
N GLY A 6 -12.41 -0.60 -3.20
CA GLY A 6 -10.98 -0.65 -3.53
C GLY A 6 -10.32 0.72 -3.53
N THR A 7 -10.97 1.73 -4.13
CA THR A 7 -10.43 3.10 -4.16
C THR A 7 -10.26 3.71 -2.76
N ALA A 8 -11.20 3.47 -1.84
CA ALA A 8 -11.10 3.99 -0.47
C ALA A 8 -9.98 3.30 0.31
N ALA A 9 -9.91 1.96 0.25
CA ALA A 9 -8.88 1.19 0.93
C ALA A 9 -7.46 1.54 0.42
N MET A 10 -7.31 1.74 -0.89
CA MET A 10 -6.05 2.19 -1.49
C MET A 10 -5.65 3.60 -1.05
N LEU A 11 -6.62 4.51 -0.92
CA LEU A 11 -6.37 5.88 -0.46
C LEU A 11 -5.89 5.90 0.99
N GLU A 12 -6.60 5.20 1.89
CA GLU A 12 -6.22 5.09 3.30
C GLU A 12 -4.82 4.46 3.45
N TRP A 13 -4.54 3.39 2.70
CA TRP A 13 -3.21 2.77 2.70
C TRP A 13 -2.13 3.77 2.24
N ARG A 14 -2.39 4.54 1.19
CA ARG A 14 -1.43 5.50 0.65
C ARG A 14 -1.16 6.64 1.62
N GLU A 15 -2.19 7.17 2.27
CA GLU A 15 -2.03 8.20 3.31
C GLU A 15 -1.21 7.69 4.49
N ARG A 16 -1.42 6.43 4.87
CA ARG A 16 -0.73 5.80 6.01
C ARG A 16 0.75 5.53 5.76
N PHE A 17 1.14 5.08 4.57
CA PHE A 17 2.49 4.58 4.31
C PHE A 17 3.31 5.40 3.32
N VAL A 18 2.67 6.13 2.40
CA VAL A 18 3.36 6.84 1.31
C VAL A 18 3.38 8.36 1.51
N GLY A 19 2.45 8.91 2.30
CA GLY A 19 2.28 10.36 2.47
C GLY A 19 3.55 11.12 2.89
N THR A 20 4.40 10.51 3.72
CA THR A 20 5.68 11.10 4.18
C THR A 20 6.91 10.39 3.63
N GLY A 21 6.72 9.39 2.76
CA GLY A 21 7.78 8.46 2.36
C GLY A 21 8.06 7.37 3.40
N ILE A 22 8.63 6.27 2.94
CA ILE A 22 9.01 5.11 3.74
C ILE A 22 10.49 5.26 4.12
N ALA A 23 10.75 5.51 5.40
CA ALA A 23 12.07 5.85 5.92
C ALA A 23 12.83 4.64 6.51
N SER A 24 12.15 3.52 6.74
CA SER A 24 12.75 2.31 7.31
C SER A 24 12.25 1.03 6.63
N GLU A 25 13.07 -0.02 6.71
CA GLU A 25 12.71 -1.37 6.27
C GLU A 25 11.47 -1.90 7.01
N ARG A 26 11.29 -1.51 8.28
CA ARG A 26 10.12 -1.88 9.08
C ARG A 26 8.84 -1.22 8.56
N ASP A 27 8.91 0.06 8.19
CA ASP A 27 7.76 0.78 7.62
C ASP A 27 7.38 0.19 6.26
N TYR A 28 8.39 -0.22 5.49
CA TYR A 28 8.22 -0.90 4.22
C TYR A 28 7.54 -2.27 4.40
N GLU A 29 8.02 -3.11 5.32
CA GLU A 29 7.42 -4.41 5.62
C GLU A 29 5.97 -4.25 6.11
N GLN A 30 5.70 -3.27 6.98
CA GLN A 30 4.35 -2.98 7.44
C GLN A 30 3.43 -2.53 6.30
N ALA A 31 3.93 -1.73 5.35
CA ALA A 31 3.17 -1.33 4.17
C ALA A 31 2.79 -2.55 3.31
N LEU A 32 3.73 -3.48 3.10
CA LEU A 32 3.50 -4.72 2.34
C LEU A 32 2.48 -5.64 3.02
N VAL A 33 2.66 -5.90 4.32
CA VAL A 33 1.74 -6.74 5.11
C VAL A 33 0.33 -6.14 5.10
N CYS A 34 0.21 -4.82 5.22
CA CYS A 34 -1.08 -4.16 5.19
C CYS A 34 -1.74 -4.26 3.79
N ALA A 35 -0.96 -4.12 2.71
CA ALA A 35 -1.48 -4.31 1.35
C ALA A 35 -1.96 -5.75 1.12
N GLU A 36 -1.21 -6.75 1.60
CA GLU A 36 -1.59 -8.17 1.50
C GLU A 36 -2.88 -8.48 2.28
N GLN A 37 -3.05 -7.92 3.48
CA GLN A 37 -4.29 -8.07 4.25
C GLN A 37 -5.51 -7.47 3.53
N LEU A 38 -5.34 -6.34 2.83
CA LEU A 38 -6.42 -5.73 2.05
C LEU A 38 -6.84 -6.62 0.88
N GLU A 39 -5.89 -7.30 0.23
CA GLU A 39 -6.17 -8.25 -0.86
C GLU A 39 -6.87 -9.50 -0.33
N GLN A 40 -6.35 -10.11 0.75
CA GLN A 40 -6.96 -11.28 1.38
C GLN A 40 -8.37 -11.02 1.93
N ALA A 41 -8.64 -9.79 2.37
CA ALA A 41 -9.97 -9.35 2.80
C ALA A 41 -10.94 -9.08 1.64
N GLY A 42 -10.46 -9.16 0.38
CA GLY A 42 -11.22 -8.81 -0.82
C GLY A 42 -11.54 -7.30 -0.92
N ALA A 43 -10.81 -6.47 -0.17
CA ALA A 43 -10.99 -5.01 -0.21
C ALA A 43 -10.38 -4.41 -1.48
N ILE A 44 -9.31 -5.03 -1.98
CA ILE A 44 -8.64 -4.73 -3.25
C ILE A 44 -8.41 -6.03 -4.02
N ASN A 45 -8.24 -5.94 -5.34
CA ASN A 45 -7.85 -7.08 -6.17
C ASN A 45 -6.32 -7.18 -6.32
N VAL A 46 -5.85 -8.28 -6.90
CA VAL A 46 -4.41 -8.53 -7.14
C VAL A 46 -3.73 -7.42 -7.97
N GLY A 47 -4.41 -6.85 -8.95
CA GLY A 47 -3.88 -5.74 -9.74
C GLY A 47 -3.69 -4.47 -8.92
N GLU A 48 -4.66 -4.15 -8.06
CA GLU A 48 -4.57 -3.03 -7.11
C GLU A 48 -3.47 -3.26 -6.06
N TRP A 49 -3.31 -4.49 -5.57
CA TRP A 49 -2.22 -4.87 -4.68
C TRP A 49 -0.84 -4.63 -5.31
N ILE A 50 -0.65 -5.03 -6.57
CA ILE A 50 0.59 -4.77 -7.31
C ILE A 50 0.89 -3.28 -7.38
N GLU A 51 -0.12 -2.44 -7.61
CA GLU A 51 0.06 -0.98 -7.64
C GLU A 51 0.46 -0.42 -6.27
N LEU A 52 -0.10 -0.93 -5.17
CA LEU A 52 0.33 -0.55 -3.81
C LEU A 52 1.78 -0.93 -3.54
N VAL A 53 2.21 -2.13 -3.93
CA VAL A 53 3.61 -2.58 -3.78
C VAL A 53 4.56 -1.68 -4.58
N LYS A 54 4.20 -1.30 -5.82
CA LYS A 54 4.98 -0.34 -6.62
C LYS A 54 5.07 1.03 -5.95
N LEU A 55 3.98 1.50 -5.34
CA LEU A 55 3.98 2.76 -4.59
C LEU A 55 4.87 2.70 -3.36
N ALA A 56 4.84 1.60 -2.59
CA ALA A 56 5.75 1.38 -1.47
C ALA A 56 7.22 1.42 -1.93
N ASN A 57 7.54 0.73 -3.03
CA ASN A 57 8.88 0.73 -3.61
C ASN A 57 9.34 2.13 -4.03
N ALA A 58 8.45 2.91 -4.63
CA ALA A 58 8.75 4.28 -5.03
C ALA A 58 8.89 5.23 -3.83
N ALA A 59 8.20 4.93 -2.73
CA ALA A 59 8.24 5.70 -1.50
C ALA A 59 9.47 5.43 -0.63
N LEU A 60 10.25 4.38 -0.93
CA LEU A 60 11.53 4.13 -0.27
C LEU A 60 12.46 5.30 -0.56
N VAL A 61 12.60 6.18 0.44
CA VAL A 61 13.63 7.21 0.41
C VAL A 61 14.95 6.47 0.45
N ARG A 62 15.75 6.55 -0.62
CA ARG A 62 17.08 5.94 -0.64
C ARG A 62 17.82 6.43 0.59
N VAL A 63 17.98 5.55 1.58
CA VAL A 63 18.94 5.70 2.67
C VAL A 63 20.27 5.90 1.95
N ARG A 64 20.72 7.14 1.91
CA ARG A 64 21.95 7.55 1.26
C ARG A 64 23.03 7.72 2.31
#